data_AF-A0A7C7XVD8-F1
#
_entry.id   AF-A0A7C7XVD8-F1
#
_cell.length_a   1.000
_cell.length_b   1.000
_cell.length_c   1.000
_cell.angle_alpha   90.00
_cell.angle_beta   90.00
_cell.angle_gamma   90.00
#
_symmetry.space_group_name_H-M   'P 1'
#
loop_
_entity.id
_entity.type
_entity.pdbx_description
1 polymer ?
#
loop_
_entity_poly.entity_id
_entity_poly.type
_entity_poly.pdbx_seq_one_letter_code
_entity_poly.pdbx_strand_id
1 'polypeptide(L)'
;MVKHWGLIPRRFWASSWKRRNDWKGHRISFTFMLAMLIGAASIYYFTNQLAAYRGWSAFDPKIFLDDSIPFVYWMMIPYCTLYLYYPAAAWFGIKGDKMMRENLIFHQMLITSCWFVFAVFLILPVEIDLRGDMEIPKSLFWQVQFDFMHTVDEPWNAWPSLHIVQSLLIVLVIRRWFPSQTIIHSVLHALLWFAWISLVLSTMMVKQHFVWDVVTGIIYALVCWKYWFKPTLDIAGSDEGEKIFSNVFDS
;
A
#
# COMPACT_ATOMS: atom_id res chain seq x y z
N MET A 1 1.08 -14.21 27.16
CA MET A 1 0.57 -13.37 26.05
C MET A 1 1.68 -13.19 25.04
N VAL A 2 1.58 -13.80 23.86
CA VAL A 2 2.45 -13.44 22.73
C VAL A 2 2.09 -11.99 22.39
N LYS A 3 2.98 -11.04 22.68
CA LYS A 3 2.79 -9.65 22.28
C LYS A 3 2.91 -9.61 20.75
N HIS A 4 1.78 -9.66 20.05
CA HIS A 4 1.77 -9.45 18.61
C HIS A 4 2.16 -7.99 18.32
N TRP A 5 3.29 -7.82 17.65
CA TRP A 5 3.84 -6.51 17.35
C TRP A 5 2.83 -5.72 16.49
N GLY A 6 2.54 -4.47 16.87
CA GLY A 6 1.52 -3.65 16.20
C GLY A 6 0.08 -3.85 16.68
N LEU A 7 -0.23 -4.81 17.57
CA LEU A 7 -1.58 -5.02 18.13
C LEU A 7 -2.06 -3.88 19.03
N ILE A 8 -1.14 -3.28 19.80
CA ILE A 8 -1.51 -2.21 20.73
C ILE A 8 -1.80 -0.95 19.92
N PRO A 9 -3.03 -0.42 19.94
CA PRO A 9 -3.35 0.80 19.21
C PRO A 9 -2.57 1.96 19.82
N ARG A 10 -1.92 2.78 18.99
CA ARG A 10 -1.12 3.89 19.50
C ARG A 10 -2.02 5.02 20.03
N ARG A 11 -1.60 5.67 21.13
CA ARG A 11 -2.34 6.77 21.77
C ARG A 11 -2.61 7.97 20.86
N PHE A 12 -1.81 8.18 19.82
CA PHE A 12 -2.08 9.25 18.85
C PHE A 12 -3.41 9.08 18.12
N TRP A 13 -3.93 7.84 18.00
CA TRP A 13 -5.24 7.58 17.44
C TRP A 13 -6.40 7.87 18.40
N ALA A 14 -6.14 8.10 19.70
CA ALA A 14 -7.18 8.16 20.73
C ALA A 14 -8.24 9.23 20.43
N SER A 15 -7.82 10.40 19.92
CA SER A 15 -8.73 11.49 19.58
C SER A 15 -9.70 11.13 18.45
N SER A 16 -9.22 10.40 17.44
CA SER A 16 -10.06 9.92 16.33
C SER A 16 -10.89 8.71 16.73
N TRP A 17 -10.37 7.85 17.60
CA TRP A 17 -11.08 6.68 18.13
C TRP A 17 -12.27 7.06 19.03
N LYS A 18 -12.09 8.04 19.93
CA LYS A 18 -13.17 8.55 20.79
C LYS A 18 -14.30 9.17 19.98
N ARG A 19 -13.96 9.74 18.82
CA ARG A 19 -14.89 10.37 17.86
C ARG A 19 -15.16 9.51 16.64
N ARG A 20 -15.00 8.19 16.77
CA ARG A 20 -15.06 7.28 15.62
C ARG A 20 -16.45 7.26 14.95
N ASN A 21 -17.51 7.55 15.69
CA ASN A 21 -18.89 7.58 15.17
C ASN A 21 -19.24 8.91 14.47
N ASP A 22 -18.38 9.94 14.56
CA ASP A 22 -18.55 11.17 13.81
C ASP A 22 -18.58 10.89 12.30
N TRP A 23 -19.38 11.67 11.58
CA TRP A 23 -19.53 11.55 10.12
C TRP A 23 -19.86 10.12 9.68
N LYS A 24 -20.72 9.43 10.45
CA LYS A 24 -21.12 8.04 10.17
C LYS A 24 -19.93 7.06 10.08
N GLY A 25 -18.86 7.29 10.83
CA GLY A 25 -17.66 6.46 10.79
C GLY A 25 -16.51 7.03 9.97
N HIS A 26 -16.77 7.98 9.05
CA HIS A 26 -15.77 8.41 8.06
C HIS A 26 -14.66 9.29 8.64
N ARG A 27 -14.83 9.85 9.85
CA ARG A 27 -13.76 10.62 10.51
C ARG A 27 -12.48 9.80 10.69
N ILE A 28 -12.63 8.53 11.09
CA ILE A 28 -11.48 7.66 11.31
C ILE A 28 -10.78 7.32 9.99
N SER A 29 -11.55 7.08 8.92
CA SER A 29 -11.03 6.87 7.57
C SER A 29 -10.20 8.06 7.08
N PHE A 30 -10.71 9.28 7.27
CA PHE A 30 -9.99 10.50 6.91
C PHE A 30 -8.68 10.63 7.70
N THR A 31 -8.70 10.28 8.99
CA THR A 31 -7.49 10.27 9.82
C THR A 31 -6.45 9.28 9.27
N PHE A 32 -6.87 8.09 8.84
CA PHE A 32 -5.95 7.11 8.25
C PHE A 32 -5.38 7.57 6.91
N MET A 33 -6.19 8.18 6.06
CA MET A 33 -5.71 8.75 4.80
C MET A 33 -4.67 9.85 5.04
N LEU A 34 -4.92 10.76 5.99
CA LEU A 34 -3.97 11.79 6.37
C LEU A 34 -2.69 11.20 6.97
N ALA A 35 -2.81 10.15 7.79
CA ALA A 35 -1.66 9.46 8.36
C ALA A 35 -0.85 8.69 7.30
N MET A 36 -1.49 8.15 6.25
CA MET A 36 -0.78 7.57 5.11
C MET A 36 -0.06 8.66 4.29
N LEU A 37 -0.70 9.80 4.06
CA LEU A 37 -0.08 10.92 3.34
C LEU A 37 1.16 11.45 4.09
N ILE A 38 1.02 11.73 5.39
CA ILE A 38 2.11 12.26 6.21
C ILE A 38 3.12 11.16 6.54
N GLY A 39 2.67 10.00 7.00
CA GLY A 39 3.52 8.95 7.55
C GLY A 39 4.12 7.99 6.53
N ALA A 40 3.59 7.92 5.31
CA ALA A 40 4.14 7.08 4.25
C ALA A 40 4.56 7.92 3.03
N ALA A 41 3.68 8.72 2.44
CA ALA A 41 4.00 9.42 1.19
C ALA A 41 5.12 10.46 1.35
N SER A 42 5.14 11.23 2.44
CA SER A 42 6.22 12.22 2.66
C SER A 42 7.59 11.56 2.90
N ILE A 43 7.62 10.42 3.61
CA ILE A 43 8.85 9.67 3.87
C ILE A 43 9.31 8.98 2.58
N TYR A 44 8.38 8.41 1.80
CA TYR A 44 8.68 7.87 0.47
C TYR A 44 9.38 8.91 -0.39
N TYR A 45 8.77 10.09 -0.55
CA TYR A 45 9.36 11.20 -1.30
C TYR A 45 10.76 11.55 -0.79
N PHE A 46 10.93 11.69 0.53
CA PHE A 46 12.25 11.96 1.11
C PHE A 46 13.28 10.87 0.79
N THR A 47 12.93 9.59 0.93
CA THR A 47 13.85 8.49 0.60
C THR A 47 14.20 8.44 -0.88
N ASN A 48 13.24 8.74 -1.77
CA ASN A 48 13.44 8.80 -3.21
C ASN A 48 14.40 9.95 -3.58
N GLN A 49 14.16 11.17 -3.08
CA GLN A 49 15.08 12.30 -3.29
C GLN A 49 16.46 12.06 -2.70
N LEU A 50 16.57 11.40 -1.55
CA LEU A 50 17.87 11.07 -0.95
C LEU A 50 18.63 10.03 -1.78
N ALA A 51 17.94 9.03 -2.33
CA ALA A 51 18.53 8.08 -3.25
C ALA A 51 19.02 8.76 -4.54
N ALA A 52 18.21 9.66 -5.11
CA ALA A 52 18.59 10.48 -6.26
C ALA A 52 19.82 11.36 -5.97
N TYR A 53 19.88 11.98 -4.79
CA TYR A 53 21.04 12.75 -4.35
C TYR A 53 22.30 11.89 -4.20
N ARG A 54 22.17 10.65 -3.72
CA ARG A 54 23.30 9.71 -3.58
C ARG A 54 23.81 9.20 -4.93
N GLY A 55 22.92 9.02 -5.90
CA GLY A 55 23.28 8.66 -7.27
C GLY A 55 23.98 7.30 -7.42
N TRP A 56 23.65 6.34 -6.55
CA TRP A 56 24.21 4.98 -6.60
C TRP A 56 23.12 3.93 -6.35
N SER A 57 23.14 2.88 -7.17
CA SER A 57 22.29 1.70 -7.05
C SER A 57 23.04 0.55 -6.39
N ALA A 58 22.40 -0.12 -5.43
CA ALA A 58 22.98 -1.22 -4.66
C ALA A 58 23.21 -2.48 -5.50
N PHE A 59 22.35 -2.73 -6.47
CA PHE A 59 22.45 -3.83 -7.42
C PHE A 59 21.53 -3.56 -8.62
N ASP A 60 21.74 -4.34 -9.69
CA ASP A 60 20.87 -4.35 -10.85
C ASP A 60 19.90 -5.56 -10.75
N PRO A 61 18.59 -5.33 -10.53
CA PRO A 61 17.58 -6.40 -10.45
C PRO A 61 17.09 -6.89 -11.83
N LYS A 62 17.55 -6.26 -12.92
CA LYS A 62 17.02 -6.47 -14.27
C LYS A 62 17.21 -7.90 -14.73
N ILE A 63 16.16 -8.46 -15.33
CA ILE A 63 16.18 -9.76 -15.99
C ILE A 63 15.69 -9.64 -17.44
N PHE A 64 15.93 -10.69 -18.24
CA PHE A 64 15.54 -10.73 -19.67
C PHE A 64 14.05 -10.41 -19.92
N LEU A 65 13.18 -10.73 -18.96
CA LEU A 65 11.74 -10.47 -19.10
C LEU A 65 11.43 -8.96 -19.08
N ASP A 66 12.22 -8.13 -18.40
CA ASP A 66 11.98 -6.68 -18.29
C ASP A 66 12.11 -5.96 -19.62
N ASP A 67 13.08 -6.38 -20.45
CA ASP A 67 13.26 -5.89 -21.82
C ASP A 67 12.15 -6.36 -22.76
N SER A 68 11.55 -7.52 -22.47
CA SER A 68 10.47 -8.09 -23.28
C SER A 68 9.10 -7.48 -22.99
N ILE A 69 8.91 -6.85 -21.84
CA ILE A 69 7.66 -6.17 -21.48
C ILE A 69 7.59 -4.84 -22.24
N PRO A 70 6.60 -4.62 -23.12
CA PRO A 70 6.52 -3.38 -23.88
C PRO A 70 6.13 -2.20 -22.97
N PHE A 71 6.63 -1.01 -23.30
CA PHE A 71 6.07 0.22 -22.76
C PHE A 71 4.67 0.45 -23.36
N VAL A 72 3.67 0.69 -22.51
CA VAL A 72 2.29 0.92 -22.93
C VAL A 72 1.74 2.14 -22.20
N TYR A 73 1.79 3.31 -22.84
CA TYR A 73 1.48 4.60 -22.19
C TYR A 73 0.13 4.63 -21.46
N TRP A 74 -0.92 4.00 -22.01
CA TRP A 74 -2.26 4.03 -21.41
C TRP A 74 -2.38 3.17 -20.15
N MET A 75 -1.41 2.28 -19.89
CA MET A 75 -1.31 1.55 -18.62
C MET A 75 -1.06 2.49 -17.42
N MET A 76 -0.72 3.76 -17.67
CA MET A 76 -0.78 4.82 -16.66
C MET A 76 -2.15 4.91 -15.97
N ILE A 77 -3.25 4.58 -16.66
CA ILE A 77 -4.59 4.59 -16.06
C ILE A 77 -4.71 3.52 -14.95
N PRO A 78 -4.50 2.21 -15.21
CA PRO A 78 -4.43 1.21 -14.16
C PRO A 78 -3.38 1.52 -13.08
N TYR A 79 -2.23 2.09 -13.45
CA TYR A 79 -1.20 2.51 -12.48
C TYR A 79 -1.74 3.50 -11.45
N CYS A 80 -2.42 4.55 -11.91
CA CYS A 80 -3.04 5.55 -11.04
C CYS A 80 -4.18 5.00 -10.17
N THR A 81 -4.70 3.78 -10.44
CA THR A 81 -5.73 3.19 -9.56
C THR A 81 -5.21 2.88 -8.16
N LEU A 82 -3.89 2.82 -7.95
CA LEU A 82 -3.28 2.71 -6.61
C LEU A 82 -3.91 3.71 -5.63
N TYR A 83 -4.13 4.95 -6.07
CA TYR A 83 -4.70 6.02 -5.23
C TYR A 83 -6.14 5.72 -4.78
N LEU A 84 -6.84 4.78 -5.42
CA LEU A 84 -8.16 4.30 -5.01
C LEU A 84 -8.09 3.20 -3.95
N TYR A 85 -6.98 2.46 -3.85
CA TYR A 85 -6.83 1.39 -2.84
C TYR A 85 -6.80 1.97 -1.42
N TYR A 86 -6.08 3.06 -1.19
CA TYR A 86 -6.00 3.69 0.14
C TYR A 86 -7.35 4.11 0.72
N PRO A 87 -8.18 4.91 0.01
CA PRO A 87 -9.51 5.25 0.50
C PRO A 87 -10.44 4.03 0.57
N ALA A 88 -10.30 3.04 -0.33
CA ALA A 88 -11.09 1.81 -0.25
C ALA A 88 -10.85 1.06 1.06
N ALA A 89 -9.59 0.86 1.48
CA ALA A 89 -9.27 0.25 2.77
C ALA A 89 -9.84 1.07 3.94
N ALA A 90 -9.62 2.39 3.91
CA ALA A 90 -10.02 3.28 4.99
C ALA A 90 -11.56 3.32 5.16
N TRP A 91 -12.32 3.36 4.07
CA TRP A 91 -13.78 3.48 4.09
C TRP A 91 -14.50 2.16 4.29
N PHE A 92 -14.04 1.06 3.68
CA PHE A 92 -14.77 -0.20 3.80
C PHE A 92 -14.68 -0.82 5.20
N GLY A 93 -13.63 -0.49 5.96
CA GLY A 93 -13.40 -0.97 7.33
C GLY A 93 -14.19 -0.28 8.45
N ILE A 94 -15.34 0.37 8.18
CA ILE A 94 -16.10 1.15 9.19
C ILE A 94 -17.43 0.53 9.65
N LYS A 95 -17.83 -0.64 9.12
CA LYS A 95 -19.09 -1.31 9.52
C LYS A 95 -18.94 -2.00 10.89
N GLY A 96 -19.31 -1.28 11.95
CA GLY A 96 -19.36 -1.78 13.32
C GLY A 96 -18.02 -1.75 14.05
N ASP A 97 -18.09 -1.76 15.38
CA ASP A 97 -16.92 -1.52 16.25
C ASP A 97 -15.79 -2.54 16.04
N LYS A 98 -16.12 -3.82 15.83
CA LYS A 98 -15.14 -4.86 15.50
C LYS A 98 -14.30 -4.48 14.29
N MET A 99 -14.95 -4.12 13.18
CA MET A 99 -14.25 -3.84 11.94
C MET A 99 -13.49 -2.52 12.03
N MET A 100 -13.98 -1.54 12.78
CA MET A 100 -13.26 -0.30 13.06
C MET A 100 -11.97 -0.54 13.86
N ARG A 101 -11.97 -1.48 14.83
CA ARG A 101 -10.74 -1.90 15.53
C ARG A 101 -9.74 -2.52 14.55
N GLU A 102 -10.21 -3.49 13.74
CA GLU A 102 -9.38 -4.11 12.71
C GLU A 102 -8.82 -3.07 11.73
N ASN A 103 -9.62 -2.09 11.31
CA ASN A 103 -9.24 -1.04 10.38
C ASN A 103 -8.13 -0.13 10.94
N LEU A 104 -8.22 0.24 12.23
CA LEU A 104 -7.17 1.00 12.91
C LEU A 104 -5.87 0.21 12.98
N ILE A 105 -5.93 -1.04 13.43
CA ILE A 105 -4.75 -1.88 13.56
C ILE A 105 -4.13 -2.17 12.18
N PHE A 106 -4.95 -2.41 11.16
CA PHE A 106 -4.51 -2.58 9.78
C PHE A 106 -3.70 -1.38 9.28
N HIS A 107 -4.24 -0.16 9.38
CA HIS A 107 -3.54 1.04 8.89
C HIS A 107 -2.26 1.34 9.67
N GLN A 108 -2.28 1.09 10.99
CA GLN A 108 -1.08 1.20 11.82
C GLN A 108 0.02 0.23 11.35
N MET A 109 -0.32 -1.03 11.11
CA MET A 109 0.62 -2.02 10.59
C MET A 109 1.04 -1.72 9.15
N LEU A 110 0.14 -1.21 8.31
CA LEU A 110 0.44 -0.81 6.93
C LEU A 110 1.50 0.30 6.88
N ILE A 111 1.33 1.38 7.68
CA ILE A 111 2.33 2.45 7.80
C ILE A 111 3.66 1.89 8.30
N THR A 112 3.61 1.05 9.34
CA THR A 112 4.80 0.43 9.92
C THR A 112 5.52 -0.46 8.90
N SER A 113 4.77 -1.20 8.08
CA SER A 113 5.30 -2.02 6.99
C SER A 113 5.96 -1.15 5.91
N CYS A 114 5.41 0.03 5.61
CA CYS A 114 6.05 0.98 4.70
C CYS A 114 7.40 1.43 5.26
N TRP A 115 7.51 1.68 6.56
CA TRP A 115 8.77 2.10 7.18
C TRP A 115 9.87 1.04 7.07
N PHE A 116 9.53 -0.24 7.13
CA PHE A 116 10.52 -1.30 6.85
C PHE A 116 10.99 -1.26 5.40
N VAL A 117 10.07 -1.08 4.45
CA VAL A 117 10.44 -0.94 3.04
C VAL A 117 11.29 0.32 2.82
N PHE A 118 10.98 1.44 3.47
CA PHE A 118 11.81 2.64 3.41
C PHE A 118 13.21 2.42 3.98
N ALA A 119 13.36 1.63 5.06
CA ALA A 119 14.67 1.25 5.55
C ALA A 119 15.45 0.45 4.49
N VAL A 120 14.78 -0.43 3.75
CA VAL A 120 15.39 -1.13 2.60
C VAL A 120 15.81 -0.14 1.52
N PHE A 121 14.95 0.80 1.12
CA PHE A 121 15.31 1.84 0.14
C PHE A 121 16.53 2.67 0.55
N LEU A 122 16.69 2.93 1.85
CA LEU A 122 17.83 3.70 2.37
C LEU A 122 19.15 2.91 2.42
N ILE A 123 19.08 1.59 2.64
CA ILE A 123 20.26 0.73 2.81
C ILE A 123 20.67 0.11 1.46
N LEU A 124 19.68 -0.26 0.66
CA LEU A 124 19.78 -0.95 -0.63
C LEU A 124 18.95 -0.19 -1.68
N PRO A 125 19.31 1.07 -2.00
CA PRO A 125 18.62 1.83 -3.04
C PRO A 125 18.76 1.10 -4.38
N VAL A 126 17.69 1.08 -5.16
CA VAL A 126 17.70 0.50 -6.52
C VAL A 126 17.12 1.52 -7.48
N GLU A 127 17.85 1.75 -8.57
CA GLU A 127 17.48 2.64 -9.67
C GLU A 127 16.67 1.89 -10.74
N ILE A 128 15.68 2.55 -11.33
CA ILE A 128 14.96 2.10 -12.52
C ILE A 128 15.63 2.68 -13.76
N ASP A 129 16.27 1.82 -14.55
CA ASP A 129 16.94 2.22 -15.79
C ASP A 129 16.11 1.92 -17.07
N LEU A 130 14.85 1.52 -16.92
CA LEU A 130 13.98 1.11 -18.03
C LEU A 130 13.28 2.26 -18.77
N ARG A 131 13.47 3.50 -18.33
CA ARG A 131 12.74 4.69 -18.81
C ARG A 131 13.29 5.27 -20.13
N GLY A 132 14.47 4.84 -20.59
CA GLY A 132 15.18 5.45 -21.72
C GLY A 132 14.44 5.40 -23.07
N ASP A 133 13.70 4.32 -23.33
CA ASP A 133 13.06 4.05 -24.63
C ASP A 133 11.53 4.28 -24.62
N MET A 134 11.02 5.08 -23.68
CA MET A 134 9.58 5.33 -23.59
C MET A 134 9.07 6.28 -24.67
N GLU A 135 8.28 5.76 -25.59
CA GLU A 135 7.57 6.56 -26.60
C GLU A 135 6.25 7.13 -26.05
N ILE A 136 6.33 8.22 -25.29
CA ILE A 136 5.15 8.91 -24.76
C ILE A 136 4.46 9.69 -25.90
N PRO A 137 3.14 9.51 -26.13
CA PRO A 137 2.43 10.27 -27.16
C PRO A 137 2.55 11.78 -26.97
N LYS A 138 2.62 12.54 -28.07
CA LYS A 138 2.70 14.01 -28.07
C LYS A 138 1.46 14.74 -27.52
N SER A 139 0.45 14.00 -27.07
CA SER A 139 -0.75 14.58 -26.44
C SER A 139 -0.39 15.23 -25.11
N LEU A 140 -0.84 16.47 -24.91
CA LEU A 140 -0.65 17.20 -23.66
C LEU A 140 -1.12 16.39 -22.44
N PHE A 141 -2.22 15.64 -22.58
CA PHE A 141 -2.73 14.80 -21.50
C PHE A 141 -1.70 13.76 -21.05
N TRP A 142 -1.08 13.02 -21.97
CA TRP A 142 -0.14 11.97 -21.59
C TRP A 142 1.18 12.55 -21.09
N GLN A 143 1.69 13.62 -21.71
CA GLN A 143 2.91 14.28 -21.26
C GLN A 143 2.80 14.76 -19.81
N VAL A 144 1.73 15.49 -19.46
CA VAL A 144 1.52 15.99 -18.10
C VAL A 144 1.49 14.86 -17.06
N GLN A 145 0.86 13.73 -17.38
CA GLN A 145 0.78 12.61 -16.43
C GLN A 145 2.13 11.93 -16.19
N PHE A 146 2.90 11.70 -17.26
CA PHE A 146 4.24 11.11 -17.14
C PHE A 146 5.23 12.09 -16.51
N ASP A 147 5.18 13.38 -16.86
CA ASP A 147 6.02 14.41 -16.25
C ASP A 147 5.74 14.54 -14.75
N PHE A 148 4.46 14.56 -14.35
CA PHE A 148 4.07 14.58 -12.95
C PHE A 148 4.58 13.33 -12.21
N MET A 149 4.40 12.15 -12.80
CA MET A 149 4.90 10.90 -12.22
C MET A 149 6.42 10.95 -12.04
N HIS A 150 7.19 11.34 -13.06
CA HIS A 150 8.65 11.40 -12.99
C HIS A 150 9.16 12.51 -12.05
N THR A 151 8.39 13.58 -11.85
CA THR A 151 8.75 14.66 -10.91
C THR A 151 8.54 14.26 -9.46
N VAL A 152 7.49 13.50 -9.18
CA VAL A 152 7.16 13.05 -7.81
C VAL A 152 7.90 11.77 -7.45
N ASP A 153 8.21 10.94 -8.46
CA ASP A 153 8.84 9.64 -8.35
C ASP A 153 10.03 9.57 -9.32
N GLU A 154 11.16 10.12 -8.87
CA GLU A 154 12.46 9.93 -9.54
C GLU A 154 12.71 8.42 -9.70
N PRO A 155 13.59 7.98 -10.62
CA PRO A 155 13.78 6.56 -10.93
C PRO A 155 14.49 5.78 -9.80
N TRP A 156 14.13 6.01 -8.54
CA TRP A 156 14.66 5.36 -7.34
C TRP A 156 13.52 4.68 -6.56
N ASN A 157 13.86 4.02 -5.45
CA ASN A 157 12.89 3.28 -4.63
C ASN A 157 12.18 2.13 -5.36
N ALA A 158 12.84 1.53 -6.34
CA ALA A 158 12.32 0.38 -7.09
C ALA A 158 12.02 -0.81 -6.17
N TRP A 159 13.02 -1.23 -5.38
CA TRP A 159 13.01 -2.53 -4.73
C TRP A 159 12.91 -2.48 -3.19
N PRO A 160 11.98 -3.24 -2.58
CA PRO A 160 10.87 -3.97 -3.19
C PRO A 160 9.71 -3.03 -3.57
N SER A 161 8.85 -3.46 -4.50
CA SER A 161 7.79 -2.59 -5.01
C SER A 161 6.74 -2.25 -3.94
N LEU A 162 6.79 -1.01 -3.43
CA LEU A 162 5.86 -0.54 -2.39
C LEU A 162 4.40 -0.50 -2.90
N HIS A 163 4.20 -0.16 -4.17
CA HIS A 163 2.92 -0.21 -4.87
C HIS A 163 2.23 -1.57 -4.68
N ILE A 164 3.00 -2.64 -4.88
CA ILE A 164 2.53 -4.03 -4.79
C ILE A 164 2.31 -4.41 -3.32
N VAL A 165 3.23 -4.04 -2.44
CA VAL A 165 3.12 -4.32 -1.00
C VAL A 165 1.83 -3.74 -0.43
N GLN A 166 1.60 -2.45 -0.66
CA GLN A 166 0.44 -1.74 -0.11
C GLN A 166 -0.87 -2.23 -0.73
N SER A 167 -0.95 -2.29 -2.06
CA SER A 167 -2.17 -2.69 -2.76
C SER A 167 -2.58 -4.13 -2.44
N LEU A 168 -1.63 -5.07 -2.35
CA LEU A 168 -1.95 -6.47 -2.02
C LEU A 168 -2.45 -6.62 -0.58
N LEU A 169 -1.80 -5.97 0.39
CA LEU A 169 -2.28 -5.97 1.78
C LEU A 169 -3.70 -5.39 1.89
N ILE A 170 -4.01 -4.36 1.10
CA ILE A 170 -5.35 -3.77 1.01
C ILE A 170 -6.37 -4.74 0.38
N VAL A 171 -6.01 -5.42 -0.72
CA VAL A 171 -6.87 -6.46 -1.32
C VAL A 171 -7.20 -7.53 -0.28
N LEU A 172 -6.19 -8.00 0.45
CA LEU A 172 -6.35 -9.05 1.44
C LEU A 172 -7.24 -8.63 2.62
N VAL A 173 -7.11 -7.38 3.09
CA VAL A 173 -7.96 -6.88 4.19
C VAL A 173 -9.41 -6.65 3.75
N ILE A 174 -9.64 -6.14 2.54
CA ILE A 174 -11.00 -5.99 2.00
C ILE A 174 -11.67 -7.36 1.89
N ARG A 175 -10.96 -8.38 1.39
CA ARG A 175 -11.49 -9.75 1.30
C ARG A 175 -11.76 -10.38 2.67
N ARG A 176 -10.99 -10.00 3.70
CA ARG A 176 -11.24 -10.41 5.09
C ARG A 176 -12.55 -9.82 5.62
N TRP A 177 -12.78 -8.53 5.38
CA TRP A 177 -13.97 -7.82 5.85
C TRP A 177 -15.25 -8.23 5.10
N PHE A 178 -15.12 -8.59 3.82
CA PHE A 178 -16.24 -8.99 2.97
C PHE A 178 -16.02 -10.40 2.42
N PRO A 179 -16.15 -11.47 3.23
CA PRO A 179 -15.94 -12.83 2.75
C PRO A 179 -16.91 -13.18 1.60
N SER A 180 -16.46 -14.00 0.65
CA SER A 180 -17.20 -14.45 -0.54
C SER A 180 -18.32 -15.46 -0.21
N GLN A 181 -19.26 -15.06 0.63
CA GLN A 181 -20.42 -15.86 1.03
C GLN A 181 -21.63 -15.66 0.11
N THR A 182 -21.63 -14.59 -0.70
CA THR A 182 -22.70 -14.27 -1.65
C THR A 182 -22.12 -14.17 -3.06
N ILE A 183 -22.97 -14.38 -4.08
CA ILE A 183 -22.58 -14.21 -5.48
C ILE A 183 -22.04 -12.80 -5.76
N ILE A 184 -22.66 -11.79 -5.14
CA ILE A 184 -22.24 -10.38 -5.26
C ILE A 184 -20.82 -10.21 -4.74
N HIS A 185 -20.50 -10.72 -3.54
CA HIS A 185 -19.15 -10.62 -3.00
C HIS A 185 -18.13 -11.40 -3.84
N SER A 186 -18.50 -12.55 -4.40
CA SER A 186 -17.63 -13.31 -5.30
C SER A 186 -17.30 -12.53 -6.58
N VAL A 187 -18.30 -11.90 -7.21
CA VAL A 187 -18.08 -11.05 -8.40
C VAL A 187 -17.23 -9.83 -8.05
N LEU A 188 -17.51 -9.14 -6.94
CA LEU A 188 -16.71 -8.01 -6.50
C LEU A 188 -15.26 -8.40 -6.18
N HIS A 189 -15.02 -9.60 -5.66
CA HIS A 189 -13.67 -10.12 -5.46
C HIS A 189 -12.95 -10.40 -6.78
N ALA A 190 -13.65 -10.96 -7.77
CA ALA A 190 -13.07 -11.16 -9.10
C ALA A 190 -12.68 -9.82 -9.72
N LEU A 191 -13.53 -8.80 -9.62
CA LEU A 191 -13.23 -7.43 -10.09
C LEU A 191 -12.06 -6.80 -9.33
N LEU A 192 -12.00 -6.97 -8.00
CA LEU A 192 -10.90 -6.48 -7.18
C LEU A 192 -9.55 -7.12 -7.56
N TRP A 193 -9.54 -8.43 -7.82
CA TRP A 193 -8.35 -9.13 -8.30
C TRP A 193 -7.97 -8.72 -9.72
N PHE A 194 -8.95 -8.56 -10.61
CA PHE A 194 -8.70 -8.05 -11.96
C PHE A 194 -8.07 -6.64 -11.93
N ALA A 195 -8.61 -5.74 -11.11
CA ALA A 195 -8.07 -4.41 -10.91
C ALA A 195 -6.63 -4.47 -10.34
N TRP A 196 -6.39 -5.34 -9.36
CA TRP A 196 -5.06 -5.48 -8.76
C TRP A 196 -4.04 -6.06 -9.73
N ILE A 197 -4.40 -7.07 -10.51
CA ILE A 197 -3.53 -7.62 -11.57
C ILE A 197 -3.24 -6.55 -12.62
N SER A 198 -4.24 -5.74 -12.99
CA SER A 198 -4.05 -4.64 -13.94
C SER A 198 -3.08 -3.57 -13.39
N LEU A 199 -3.16 -3.26 -12.09
CA LEU A 199 -2.20 -2.40 -11.40
C LEU A 199 -0.79 -3.02 -11.37
N VAL A 200 -0.67 -4.32 -11.13
CA VAL A 200 0.63 -5.01 -11.12
C VAL A 200 1.27 -5.00 -12.50
N LEU A 201 0.49 -5.27 -13.55
CA LEU A 201 1.01 -5.24 -14.92
C LEU A 201 1.36 -3.81 -15.34
N SER A 202 0.59 -2.81 -14.91
CA SER A 202 0.88 -1.43 -15.28
C SER A 202 2.19 -0.93 -14.72
N THR A 203 2.58 -1.27 -13.49
CA THR A 203 3.87 -0.80 -12.93
C THR A 203 5.05 -1.20 -13.81
N MET A 204 5.01 -2.40 -14.41
CA MET A 204 6.04 -2.85 -15.34
C MET A 204 5.87 -2.22 -16.74
N MET A 205 4.64 -2.13 -17.26
CA MET A 205 4.37 -1.57 -18.60
C MET A 205 4.55 -0.05 -18.67
N VAL A 206 4.50 0.67 -17.55
CA VAL A 206 4.88 2.10 -17.46
C VAL A 206 6.34 2.30 -17.05
N LYS A 207 7.13 1.21 -17.04
CA LYS A 207 8.57 1.21 -16.74
C LYS A 207 8.90 1.84 -15.38
N GLN A 208 8.10 1.51 -14.36
CA GLN A 208 8.29 1.94 -12.97
C GLN A 208 8.91 0.86 -12.08
N HIS A 209 8.76 -0.42 -12.43
CA HIS A 209 9.25 -1.54 -11.63
C HIS A 209 9.77 -2.66 -12.53
N PHE A 210 10.83 -3.32 -12.09
CA PHE A 210 11.27 -4.59 -12.64
C PHE A 210 10.36 -5.72 -12.15
N VAL A 211 10.36 -6.85 -12.86
CA VAL A 211 9.67 -8.08 -12.46
C VAL A 211 10.15 -8.55 -11.08
N TRP A 212 11.44 -8.40 -10.80
CA TRP A 212 12.03 -8.73 -9.50
C TRP A 212 11.37 -7.95 -8.33
N ASP A 213 11.15 -6.65 -8.53
CA ASP A 213 10.54 -5.76 -7.52
C ASP A 213 9.11 -6.17 -7.22
N VAL A 214 8.37 -6.53 -8.27
CA VAL A 214 7.00 -7.02 -8.17
C VAL A 214 6.95 -8.34 -7.42
N VAL A 215 7.74 -9.33 -7.83
CA VAL A 215 7.73 -10.67 -7.22
C VAL A 215 8.13 -10.61 -5.74
N THR A 216 9.20 -9.89 -5.42
CA THR A 216 9.66 -9.74 -4.04
C THR A 216 8.68 -8.92 -3.20
N GLY A 217 8.02 -7.90 -3.77
CA GLY A 217 6.93 -7.17 -3.13
C GLY A 217 5.71 -8.05 -2.80
N ILE A 218 5.32 -8.95 -3.72
CA ILE A 218 4.26 -9.95 -3.47
C ILE A 218 4.67 -10.87 -2.32
N ILE A 219 5.88 -11.42 -2.35
CA ILE A 219 6.38 -12.32 -1.30
C ILE A 219 6.35 -11.60 0.06
N TYR A 220 6.90 -10.39 0.13
CA TYR A 220 6.90 -9.58 1.34
C TYR A 220 5.48 -9.36 1.88
N ALA A 221 4.53 -8.93 1.03
CA ALA A 221 3.15 -8.71 1.44
C ALA A 221 2.45 -9.99 1.91
N LEU A 222 2.68 -11.14 1.26
CA LEU A 222 2.12 -12.42 1.69
C LEU A 222 2.71 -12.91 3.02
N VAL A 223 4.01 -12.71 3.25
CA VAL A 223 4.67 -13.01 4.53
C VAL A 223 4.11 -12.12 5.63
N CYS A 224 4.05 -10.81 5.42
CA CYS A 224 3.42 -9.85 6.34
C CYS A 224 1.97 -10.24 6.61
N TRP A 225 1.20 -10.58 5.59
CA TRP A 225 -0.19 -10.98 5.76
C TRP A 225 -0.33 -12.22 6.63
N LYS A 226 0.40 -13.29 6.31
CA LYS A 226 0.28 -14.60 6.97
C LYS A 226 0.76 -14.59 8.41
N TYR A 227 1.91 -13.96 8.68
CA TYR A 227 2.58 -14.08 9.98
C TYR A 227 2.40 -12.86 10.88
N TRP A 228 1.96 -11.72 10.34
CA TRP A 228 1.82 -10.49 11.11
C TRP A 228 0.40 -9.92 11.07
N PHE A 229 -0.12 -9.55 9.90
CA PHE A 229 -1.40 -8.84 9.81
C PHE A 229 -2.57 -9.72 10.20
N LYS A 230 -2.74 -10.88 9.55
CA LYS A 230 -3.92 -11.74 9.78
C LYS A 230 -4.03 -12.18 11.25
N PRO A 231 -2.98 -12.72 11.90
CA PRO A 231 -3.07 -13.10 13.32
C PRO A 231 -3.39 -11.91 14.23
N THR A 232 -2.80 -10.75 13.96
CA THR A 232 -3.04 -9.53 14.76
C THR A 232 -4.48 -9.02 14.58
N LEU A 233 -5.02 -9.08 13.36
CA LEU A 233 -6.41 -8.73 13.09
C LEU A 233 -7.40 -9.72 13.68
N ASP A 234 -7.06 -11.02 13.75
CA ASP A 234 -7.87 -12.03 14.45
C ASP A 234 -8.05 -11.68 15.93
N ILE A 235 -6.97 -11.20 16.59
CA ILE A 235 -7.04 -10.74 17.98
C ILE A 235 -7.79 -9.41 18.09
N ALA A 236 -7.48 -8.42 17.24
CA ALA A 236 -8.15 -7.10 17.25
C ALA A 236 -9.67 -7.20 17.05
N GLY A 237 -10.10 -8.18 16.25
CA GLY A 237 -11.51 -8.49 16.00
C GLY A 237 -12.20 -9.36 17.04
N SER A 238 -11.53 -9.73 18.13
CA SER A 238 -12.06 -10.56 19.22
C SER A 238 -12.43 -9.74 20.47
N ASP A 239 -12.98 -10.40 21.49
CA ASP A 239 -13.24 -9.81 22.81
C ASP A 239 -11.95 -9.37 23.51
N GLU A 240 -10.82 -10.03 23.23
CA GLU A 240 -9.51 -9.59 23.72
C GLU A 240 -9.12 -8.24 23.11
N GLY A 241 -9.34 -8.06 21.81
CA GLY A 241 -9.13 -6.80 21.12
C GLY A 241 -9.96 -5.66 21.70
N GLU A 242 -11.20 -5.94 22.09
CA GLU A 242 -12.06 -4.97 22.78
C GLU A 242 -11.46 -4.51 24.11
N LYS A 243 -11.05 -5.46 24.96
CA LYS A 243 -10.38 -5.17 26.23
C LYS A 243 -9.10 -4.36 26.03
N ILE A 244 -8.30 -4.68 25.01
CA ILE A 244 -7.07 -3.94 24.68
C ILE A 244 -7.41 -2.49 24.33
N PHE A 245 -8.40 -2.26 23.47
CA PHE A 245 -8.78 -0.92 23.05
C PHE A 245 -9.31 -0.08 24.22
N SER A 246 -10.18 -0.67 25.06
CA SER A 246 -10.67 0.03 26.25
C SER A 246 -9.55 0.35 27.23
N ASN A 247 -8.65 -0.59 27.50
CA ASN A 247 -7.51 -0.34 28.39
C ASN A 247 -6.56 0.76 27.90
N VAL A 248 -6.48 1.01 26.59
CA VAL A 248 -5.56 1.99 26.01
C VAL A 248 -6.20 3.36 25.82
N PHE A 249 -7.48 3.40 25.43
CA PHE A 249 -8.17 4.64 25.08
C PHE A 249 -9.12 5.16 26.16
N ASP A 250 -9.59 4.30 27.06
CA ASP A 250 -10.46 4.67 28.18
C ASP A 250 -9.67 4.90 29.48
N SER A 251 -8.38 4.55 29.51
CA SER A 251 -7.39 4.95 30.54
C SER A 251 -6.91 6.39 30.33
#